data_AF-A0A257TDN7-F1
#
_entry.id   AF-A0A257TDN7-F1
#
_cell.length_a   1.000
_cell.length_b   1.000
_cell.length_c   1.000
_cell.angle_alpha   90.00
_cell.angle_beta   90.00
_cell.angle_gamma   90.00
#
_symmetry.space_group_name_H-M   'P 1'
#
loop_
_entity.id
_entity.type
_entity.pdbx_description
1 polymer ?
#
loop_
_entity_poly.entity_id
_entity_poly.type
_entity_poly.pdbx_seq_one_letter_code
_entity_poly.pdbx_strand_id
1 'polypeptide(L)'
;MTISYEEKFKQLQNLLLADYATFYVWETLQNEKYNMYKIKVAEAAPRERIVWEVVDSKQDWVKNSSEWTGTEIIWDISLEKKGARITMTHKGLDPELECYKTCVGGWDYLISESLLKLLQENMGEPA
;
A
#
# COMPACT_ATOMS: atom_id res chain seq x y z
N MET A 1 -21.63 -2.62 19.88
CA MET A 1 -20.77 -1.43 19.66
C MET A 1 -20.70 -1.21 18.17
N THR A 2 -21.48 -0.25 17.66
CA THR A 2 -21.65 -0.04 16.21
C THR A 2 -20.90 1.22 15.84
N ILE A 3 -19.69 1.06 15.29
CA ILE A 3 -18.93 2.20 14.76
C ILE A 3 -19.64 2.59 13.46
N SER A 4 -20.06 3.85 13.36
CA SER A 4 -20.75 4.36 12.18
C SER A 4 -19.80 4.37 10.96
N TYR A 5 -20.35 4.24 9.75
CA TYR A 5 -19.57 4.36 8.51
C TYR A 5 -18.83 5.70 8.43
N GLU A 6 -19.40 6.78 8.99
CA GLU A 6 -18.76 8.09 9.05
C GLU A 6 -17.51 8.10 9.93
N GLU A 7 -17.54 7.44 11.09
CA GLU A 7 -16.36 7.37 11.97
C GLU A 7 -15.26 6.51 11.36
N LYS A 8 -15.60 5.37 10.73
CA LYS A 8 -14.62 4.58 9.97
C LYS A 8 -14.03 5.38 8.81
N PHE A 9 -14.85 6.15 8.10
CA PHE A 9 -14.40 7.01 7.01
C PHE A 9 -13.48 8.12 7.50
N LYS A 10 -13.81 8.78 8.63
CA LYS A 10 -12.93 9.79 9.27
C LYS A 10 -11.63 9.19 9.77
N GLN A 11 -11.67 7.97 10.31
CA GLN A 11 -10.47 7.28 10.79
C GLN A 11 -9.57 6.84 9.63
N LEU A 12 -10.16 6.33 8.55
CA LEU A 12 -9.47 6.09 7.27
C LEU A 12 -8.90 7.39 6.71
N GLN A 13 -9.66 8.49 6.67
CA GLN A 13 -9.15 9.79 6.23
C GLN A 13 -7.97 10.23 7.10
N ASN A 14 -8.03 10.11 8.43
CA ASN A 14 -6.91 10.49 9.30
C ASN A 14 -5.68 9.60 9.12
N LEU A 15 -5.85 8.30 8.82
CA LEU A 15 -4.75 7.39 8.46
C LEU A 15 -4.16 7.71 7.09
N LEU A 16 -5.02 8.03 6.12
CA LEU A 16 -4.68 8.41 4.75
C LEU A 16 -4.12 9.84 4.65
N LEU A 17 -4.25 10.65 5.69
CA LEU A 17 -3.77 12.03 5.79
C LEU A 17 -2.67 12.19 6.86
N ALA A 18 -2.20 11.11 7.48
CA ALA A 18 -1.02 11.18 8.33
C ALA A 18 0.18 11.57 7.44
N ASP A 19 0.95 12.58 7.86
CA ASP A 19 2.08 13.10 7.08
C ASP A 19 3.06 11.98 6.69
N TYR A 20 3.24 10.98 7.57
CA TYR A 20 4.04 9.79 7.29
C TYR A 20 3.43 8.55 7.94
N ALA A 21 3.60 7.39 7.29
CA ALA A 21 3.37 6.07 7.86
C ALA A 21 4.61 5.21 7.67
N THR A 22 5.05 4.54 8.74
CA THR A 22 6.15 3.57 8.67
C THR A 22 5.62 2.17 8.94
N PHE A 23 5.86 1.26 8.01
CA PHE A 23 5.48 -0.14 8.11
C PHE A 23 6.71 -1.00 8.30
N TYR A 24 6.61 -1.97 9.20
CA TYR A 24 7.62 -3.00 9.42
C TYR A 24 6.99 -4.35 9.10
N VAL A 25 7.62 -5.11 8.20
CA VAL A 25 7.21 -6.44 7.80
C VAL A 25 8.30 -7.42 8.22
N TRP A 26 7.96 -8.36 9.09
CA TRP A 26 8.90 -9.32 9.66
C TRP A 26 8.75 -10.66 8.93
N GLU A 27 9.86 -11.28 8.51
CA GLU A 27 9.82 -12.60 7.85
C GLU A 27 9.63 -13.74 8.85
N THR A 28 10.09 -13.59 10.10
CA THR A 28 9.98 -14.61 11.14
C THR A 28 9.75 -13.99 12.52
N LEU A 29 9.16 -14.76 13.43
CA LEU A 29 8.94 -14.39 14.84
C LEU A 29 10.25 -14.22 15.65
N GLN A 30 11.42 -14.49 15.05
CA GLN A 30 12.72 -14.42 15.72
C GLN A 30 13.50 -13.11 15.50
N ASN A 31 12.91 -12.11 14.82
CA ASN A 31 13.38 -10.70 14.78
C ASN A 31 14.75 -10.40 14.15
N GLU A 32 15.35 -11.27 13.33
CA GLU A 32 16.68 -10.99 12.72
C GLU A 32 16.61 -10.26 11.36
N LYS A 33 15.51 -10.37 10.62
CA LYS A 33 15.32 -9.73 9.30
C LYS A 33 13.96 -9.07 9.20
N TYR A 34 13.94 -7.84 8.68
CA TYR A 34 12.72 -7.08 8.49
C TYR A 34 12.79 -6.22 7.24
N ASN A 35 11.66 -6.07 6.59
CA ASN A 35 11.46 -5.06 5.57
C ASN A 35 10.81 -3.84 6.24
N MET A 36 11.27 -2.65 5.88
CA MET A 36 10.71 -1.40 6.38
C MET A 36 10.39 -0.51 5.20
N TYR A 37 9.24 0.16 5.28
CA TYR A 37 8.80 1.14 4.30
C TYR A 37 8.26 2.34 5.04
N LYS A 38 8.87 3.50 4.82
CA LYS A 38 8.36 4.78 5.27
C LYS A 38 7.77 5.49 4.07
N ILE A 39 6.48 5.74 4.13
CA ILE A 39 5.75 6.44 3.08
C ILE A 39 5.22 7.76 3.61
N LYS A 40 5.09 8.73 2.70
CA LYS A 40 4.53 10.05 2.94
C LYS A 40 3.35 10.25 1.99
N VAL A 41 2.27 10.85 2.47
CA VAL A 41 1.17 11.25 1.59
C VAL A 41 1.63 12.46 0.78
N ALA A 42 1.79 12.28 -0.54
CA ALA A 42 2.18 13.34 -1.46
C ALA A 42 0.95 14.04 -2.06
N GLU A 43 -0.12 13.28 -2.32
CA GLU A 43 -1.39 13.78 -2.83
C GLU A 43 -2.55 12.97 -2.21
N ALA A 44 -3.62 13.65 -1.82
CA ALA A 44 -4.84 13.00 -1.38
C ALA A 44 -6.07 13.77 -1.89
N ALA A 45 -6.67 13.26 -2.96
CA ALA A 45 -7.96 13.65 -3.49
C ALA A 45 -8.97 12.51 -3.24
N PRO A 46 -9.72 12.53 -2.12
CA PRO A 46 -10.61 11.43 -1.77
C PRO A 46 -11.57 11.07 -2.90
N ARG A 47 -11.70 9.78 -3.19
CA ARG A 47 -12.52 9.19 -4.29
C ARG A 47 -11.98 9.41 -5.70
N GLU A 48 -10.84 10.06 -5.86
CA GLU A 48 -10.23 10.32 -7.17
C GLU A 48 -8.82 9.77 -7.24
N ARG A 49 -7.94 10.19 -6.32
CA ARG A 49 -6.52 9.86 -6.39
C ARG A 49 -5.83 9.93 -5.04
N ILE A 50 -4.93 8.99 -4.79
CA ILE A 50 -4.03 9.04 -3.63
C ILE A 50 -2.62 8.68 -4.11
N VAL A 51 -1.65 9.50 -3.72
CA VAL A 51 -0.23 9.28 -4.03
C VAL A 51 0.56 9.22 -2.74
N TRP A 52 1.32 8.14 -2.59
CA TRP A 52 2.29 7.98 -1.52
C TRP A 52 3.71 7.96 -2.11
N GLU A 53 4.58 8.78 -1.55
CA GLU A 53 6.02 8.76 -1.84
C GLU A 53 6.70 7.84 -0.82
N VAL A 54 7.52 6.89 -1.30
CA VAL A 54 8.36 6.07 -0.43
C VAL A 54 9.62 6.85 -0.10
N VAL A 55 9.63 7.48 1.09
CA VAL A 55 10.73 8.35 1.52
C VAL A 55 11.90 7.58 2.14
N ASP A 56 11.66 6.35 2.59
CA ASP A 56 12.70 5.45 3.06
C ASP A 56 12.25 3.99 2.91
N SER A 57 13.18 3.09 2.61
CA SER A 57 12.90 1.68 2.46
C SER A 57 14.11 0.82 2.82
N LYS A 58 13.81 -0.33 3.40
CA LYS A 58 14.77 -1.38 3.70
C LYS A 58 14.16 -2.72 3.31
N GLN A 59 14.85 -3.45 2.44
CA GLN A 59 14.46 -4.78 1.99
C GLN A 59 15.63 -5.73 2.25
N ASP A 60 15.51 -6.58 3.27
CA ASP A 60 16.60 -7.47 3.71
C ASP A 60 16.80 -8.70 2.80
N TRP A 61 15.96 -8.86 1.78
CA TRP A 61 15.94 -9.98 0.83
C TRP A 61 16.52 -9.63 -0.55
N VAL A 62 16.86 -8.37 -0.81
CA VAL A 62 17.56 -7.90 -2.02
C VAL A 62 18.89 -7.24 -1.68
N LYS A 63 19.82 -7.18 -2.63
CA LYS A 63 21.16 -6.59 -2.43
C LYS A 63 21.12 -5.08 -2.26
N ASN A 64 20.30 -4.41 -3.07
CA ASN A 64 20.04 -2.99 -2.90
C ASN A 64 18.83 -2.84 -1.97
N SER A 65 19.06 -2.74 -0.68
CA SER A 65 17.97 -2.74 0.30
C SER A 65 17.03 -1.53 0.19
N SER A 66 17.41 -0.48 -0.55
CA SER A 66 16.62 0.75 -0.68
C SER A 66 16.01 0.94 -2.07
N GLU A 67 15.75 -0.15 -2.81
CA GLU A 67 15.20 -0.10 -4.19
C GLU A 67 13.90 0.70 -4.29
N TRP A 68 13.11 0.76 -3.22
CA TRP A 68 11.85 1.50 -3.21
C TRP A 68 12.02 2.97 -2.80
N THR A 69 13.15 3.39 -2.26
CA THR A 69 13.33 4.78 -1.81
C THR A 69 13.31 5.73 -3.01
N GLY A 70 12.41 6.73 -2.97
CA GLY A 70 12.18 7.67 -4.08
C GLY A 70 11.15 7.20 -5.10
N THR A 71 10.51 6.05 -4.90
CA THR A 71 9.38 5.59 -5.73
C THR A 71 8.04 6.13 -5.24
N GLU A 72 7.00 6.01 -6.07
CA GLU A 72 5.64 6.45 -5.74
C GLU A 72 4.63 5.32 -5.91
N ILE A 73 3.76 5.15 -4.93
CA ILE A 73 2.57 4.28 -5.01
C ILE A 73 1.38 5.18 -5.31
N ILE A 74 0.72 4.94 -6.44
CA ILE A 74 -0.35 5.80 -6.97
C ILE A 74 -1.61 4.96 -7.09
N TRP A 75 -2.69 5.43 -6.48
CA TRP A 75 -4.02 4.85 -6.65
C TRP A 75 -4.91 5.85 -7.37
N ASP A 76 -5.40 5.47 -8.54
CA ASP A 76 -6.43 6.18 -9.27
C ASP A 76 -7.78 5.48 -9.07
N ILE A 77 -8.75 6.24 -8.57
CA ILE A 77 -10.09 5.76 -8.22
C ILE A 77 -11.09 6.43 -9.15
N SER A 78 -11.90 5.63 -9.82
CA SER A 78 -13.01 6.13 -10.64
C SER A 78 -14.32 5.48 -10.21
N LEU A 79 -15.34 6.31 -9.99
CA LEU A 79 -16.68 5.84 -9.68
C LEU A 79 -17.37 5.37 -10.97
N GLU A 80 -17.88 4.15 -10.94
CA GLU A 80 -18.65 3.56 -12.02
C GLU A 80 -20.10 3.32 -11.60
N LYS A 81 -20.99 3.06 -12.56
CA LYS A 81 -22.43 2.87 -12.31
C LYS A 81 -22.76 1.80 -11.27
N LYS A 82 -21.86 0.82 -11.05
CA LYS A 82 -22.07 -0.32 -10.15
C LYS A 82 -20.96 -0.50 -9.11
N GLY A 83 -20.07 0.48 -8.92
CA GLY A 83 -18.96 0.34 -8.00
C GLY A 83 -17.88 1.38 -8.20
N ALA A 84 -16.65 1.02 -7.87
CA ALA A 84 -15.46 1.82 -8.13
C ALA A 84 -14.41 0.95 -8.81
N ARG A 85 -13.67 1.54 -9.75
CA ARG A 85 -12.45 0.96 -10.30
C ARG A 85 -11.25 1.61 -9.61
N ILE A 86 -10.34 0.78 -9.12
CA ILE A 86 -9.07 1.20 -8.55
C ILE A 86 -7.97 0.73 -9.50
N THR A 87 -7.14 1.66 -9.95
CA THR A 87 -5.92 1.35 -10.71
C THR A 87 -4.74 1.70 -9.83
N MET A 88 -3.96 0.69 -9.46
CA MET A 88 -2.74 0.87 -8.66
C MET A 88 -1.53 0.89 -9.61
N THR A 89 -0.67 1.89 -9.45
CA THR A 89 0.60 2.02 -10.16
C THR A 89 1.72 2.22 -9.16
N HIS A 90 2.75 1.37 -9.20
CA HIS A 90 3.99 1.57 -8.47
C HIS A 90 5.03 2.21 -9.41
N LYS A 91 5.10 3.53 -9.42
CA LYS A 91 5.97 4.30 -10.30
C LYS A 91 7.40 4.30 -9.74
N GLY A 92 8.35 3.87 -10.57
CA GLY A 92 9.75 3.65 -10.19
C GLY A 92 10.08 2.20 -9.86
N LEU A 93 9.08 1.29 -9.88
CA LEU A 93 9.32 -0.15 -9.84
C LEU A 93 9.81 -0.62 -11.22
N ASP A 94 11.10 -0.46 -11.48
CA ASP A 94 11.74 -0.81 -12.74
C ASP A 94 11.93 -2.34 -12.90
N PRO A 95 11.67 -2.93 -14.09
CA PRO A 95 11.98 -4.32 -14.39
C PRO A 95 13.42 -4.78 -14.10
N GLU A 96 14.38 -3.86 -14.05
CA GLU A 96 15.78 -4.13 -13.71
C GLU A 96 16.03 -4.30 -12.20
N LEU A 97 15.07 -3.93 -11.34
CA LEU A 97 15.18 -4.11 -9.89
C LEU A 97 15.11 -5.59 -9.51
N GLU A 98 15.89 -5.98 -8.50
CA GLU A 98 15.90 -7.35 -7.99
C GLU A 98 14.53 -7.75 -7.44
N CYS A 99 13.82 -6.78 -6.84
CA CYS A 99 12.51 -7.00 -6.25
C CYS A 99 11.36 -7.12 -7.28
N TYR A 100 11.57 -6.73 -8.55
CA TYR A 100 10.50 -6.46 -9.51
C TYR A 100 9.44 -7.57 -9.60
N LYS A 101 9.85 -8.81 -9.90
CA LYS A 101 8.91 -9.92 -10.11
C LYS A 101 8.09 -10.24 -8.87
N THR A 102 8.73 -10.23 -7.70
CA THR A 102 8.07 -10.49 -6.42
C THR A 102 7.12 -9.35 -6.07
N CYS A 103 7.54 -8.11 -6.29
CA CYS A 103 6.73 -6.93 -6.01
C CYS A 103 5.50 -6.84 -6.92
N VAL A 104 5.64 -7.13 -8.22
CA VAL A 104 4.51 -7.20 -9.15
C VAL A 104 3.52 -8.27 -8.71
N GLY A 105 3.98 -9.50 -8.44
CA GLY A 105 3.09 -10.58 -7.99
C GLY A 105 2.41 -10.28 -6.65
N GLY A 106 3.13 -9.65 -5.72
CA GLY A 106 2.56 -9.19 -4.44
C GLY A 106 1.50 -8.12 -4.63
N TRP A 107 1.76 -7.13 -5.50
CA TRP A 107 0.79 -6.09 -5.83
C TRP A 107 -0.45 -6.63 -6.52
N ASP A 108 -0.30 -7.54 -7.47
CA ASP A 108 -1.42 -8.19 -8.15
C ASP A 108 -2.33 -8.87 -7.12
N TYR A 109 -1.75 -9.69 -6.23
CA TYR A 109 -2.51 -10.36 -5.17
C TYR A 109 -3.18 -9.38 -4.19
N LEU A 110 -2.44 -8.37 -3.70
CA LEU A 110 -2.96 -7.42 -2.73
C LEU A 110 -4.14 -6.61 -3.29
N ILE A 111 -4.08 -6.21 -4.56
CA ILE A 111 -5.11 -5.38 -5.18
C ILE A 111 -6.27 -6.22 -5.71
N SER A 112 -6.02 -7.37 -6.35
CA SER A 112 -7.09 -8.16 -6.97
C SER A 112 -7.83 -9.05 -5.99
N GLU A 113 -7.12 -9.63 -5.02
CA GLU A 113 -7.69 -10.62 -4.08
C GLU A 113 -7.90 -10.00 -2.69
N SER A 114 -6.84 -9.51 -2.07
CA SER A 114 -6.87 -9.11 -0.65
C SER A 114 -7.77 -7.91 -0.39
N LEU A 115 -7.61 -6.84 -1.18
CA LEU A 115 -8.44 -5.65 -1.07
C LEU A 115 -9.90 -5.96 -1.38
N LEU A 116 -10.16 -6.83 -2.35
CA LEU A 116 -11.52 -7.25 -2.69
C LEU A 116 -12.18 -7.97 -1.51
N LYS A 117 -11.50 -8.96 -0.91
CA LYS A 117 -11.98 -9.65 0.29
C LYS A 117 -12.18 -8.67 1.45
N LEU A 118 -11.25 -7.74 1.68
CA LEU A 118 -11.39 -6.72 2.71
C LEU A 118 -12.67 -5.88 2.51
N LEU A 119 -12.95 -5.45 1.28
CA LEU A 119 -14.11 -4.63 0.97
C LEU A 119 -15.44 -5.40 1.05
N GLN A 120 -15.45 -6.70 0.71
CA GLN A 120 -16.66 -7.52 0.69
C GLN A 120 -16.96 -8.18 2.04
N GLU A 121 -15.92 -8.63 2.74
CA GLU A 121 -16.02 -9.51 3.91
C GLU A 121 -15.48 -8.86 5.19
N ASN A 122 -14.87 -7.67 5.11
CA ASN A 122 -14.09 -7.03 6.19
C ASN A 122 -12.88 -7.85 6.65
N MET A 123 -12.34 -8.71 5.78
CA MET A 123 -11.14 -9.53 6.04
C MET A 123 -10.20 -9.48 4.83
N GLY A 124 -9.04 -8.84 4.98
CA GLY A 124 -7.96 -8.87 3.99
C GLY A 124 -6.88 -9.88 4.38
N GLU A 125 -6.06 -10.30 3.42
CA GLU A 125 -4.92 -11.20 3.63
C GLU A 125 -3.65 -10.69 2.92
N PRO A 126 -2.46 -10.76 3.53
CA PRO A 126 -2.21 -11.09 4.93
C PRO A 126 -2.82 -10.04 5.88
N ALA A 127 -3.19 -10.49 7.08
CA ALA A 127 -3.80 -9.67 8.14
C ALA A 127 -2.76 -8.85 8.91
#